data_AF-A0A9W8ZZY9-F1
#
_entry.id   AF-A0A9W8ZZY9-F1
#
_cell.length_a   1.000
_cell.length_b   1.000
_cell.length_c   1.000
_cell.angle_alpha   90.00
_cell.angle_beta   90.00
_cell.angle_gamma   90.00
#
_symmetry.space_group_name_H-M   'P 1'
#
loop_
_entity.id
_entity.type
_entity.pdbx_description
1 polymer ?
#
loop_
_entity_poly.entity_id
_entity_poly.type
_entity_poly.pdbx_seq_one_letter_code
_entity_poly.pdbx_strand_id
1 'polypeptide(L)'
;PWDRLTPVALQWGNDPDMNQEAWESGQRPKEGWVNPRATKLLARLGGNRPSFGWNDRANGAADNFITSCLSCHSCAERPMPGQKPVDIAPPPPIKVGQHKYIPIDDAVTMRWFRNIPAGKPFTPGAFSADYNLRVMMGWNNYEQWVEDNRQRGILGSFGKAIS
;
A
#
# COMPACT_ATOMS: atom_id res chain seq x y z
N PRO A 1 1.63 -25.42 -17.98
CA PRO A 1 1.15 -24.86 -16.68
C PRO A 1 0.75 -23.38 -16.75
N TRP A 2 1.55 -22.57 -17.47
CA TRP A 2 1.32 -21.13 -17.65
C TRP A 2 0.09 -20.79 -18.50
N ASP A 3 -0.32 -21.65 -19.43
CA ASP A 3 -1.53 -21.46 -20.27
C ASP A 3 -2.85 -21.50 -19.50
N ARG A 4 -2.80 -21.82 -18.20
CA ARG A 4 -3.98 -21.84 -17.30
C ARG A 4 -4.07 -20.59 -16.43
N LEU A 5 -3.16 -19.62 -16.59
CA LEU A 5 -3.23 -18.35 -15.89
C LEU A 5 -3.94 -17.31 -16.75
N THR A 6 -4.91 -16.62 -16.17
CA THR A 6 -5.54 -15.44 -16.77
C THR A 6 -5.11 -14.22 -15.96
N PRO A 7 -4.53 -13.19 -16.59
CA PRO A 7 -4.17 -11.98 -15.87
C PRO A 7 -5.43 -11.29 -15.35
N VAL A 8 -5.42 -10.92 -14.08
CA VAL A 8 -6.53 -10.23 -13.41
C VAL A 8 -6.42 -8.72 -13.63
N ALA A 9 -5.23 -8.16 -13.48
CA ALA A 9 -4.97 -6.74 -13.68
C ALA A 9 -3.49 -6.46 -13.95
N LEU A 10 -3.21 -5.27 -14.49
CA LEU A 10 -1.89 -4.66 -14.66
C LEU A 10 -1.98 -3.19 -14.22
N GLN A 11 -0.96 -2.67 -13.56
CA GLN A 11 -0.94 -1.27 -13.14
C GLN A 11 0.51 -0.75 -13.19
N TRP A 12 0.69 0.47 -13.69
CA TRP A 12 2.00 1.13 -13.82
C TRP A 12 2.02 2.57 -13.29
N GLY A 13 0.89 3.07 -12.80
CA GLY A 13 0.79 4.34 -12.08
C GLY A 13 -0.26 4.29 -10.98
N ASN A 14 -0.31 5.31 -10.13
CA ASN A 14 -1.34 5.40 -9.08
C ASN A 14 -2.52 6.32 -9.45
N ASP A 15 -2.52 6.97 -10.62
CA ASP A 15 -3.60 7.88 -11.05
C ASP A 15 -3.97 8.90 -9.94
N PRO A 16 -3.06 9.81 -9.53
CA PRO A 16 -3.23 10.66 -8.35
C PRO A 16 -4.44 11.60 -8.41
N ASP A 17 -4.90 11.95 -9.62
CA ASP A 17 -6.07 12.81 -9.82
C ASP A 17 -7.40 12.03 -9.81
N MET A 18 -7.34 10.68 -9.79
CA MET A 18 -8.54 9.83 -9.74
C MET A 18 -8.97 9.59 -8.28
N ASN A 19 -9.52 10.65 -7.71
CA ASN A 19 -10.14 10.69 -6.39
C ASN A 19 -11.55 10.02 -6.41
N GLN A 20 -12.25 9.97 -5.27
CA GLN A 20 -13.56 9.32 -5.17
C GLN A 20 -14.60 9.99 -6.10
N GLU A 21 -14.65 11.32 -6.13
CA GLU A 21 -15.59 12.07 -6.97
C GLU A 21 -15.39 11.78 -8.46
N ALA A 22 -14.14 11.80 -8.93
CA ALA A 22 -13.79 11.45 -10.31
C ALA A 22 -14.22 10.03 -10.66
N TRP A 23 -14.03 9.06 -9.76
CA TRP A 23 -14.44 7.68 -9.98
C TRP A 23 -15.97 7.54 -10.06
N GLU A 24 -16.71 8.23 -9.17
CA GLU A 24 -18.17 8.29 -9.18
C GLU A 24 -18.73 8.98 -10.43
N SER A 25 -17.99 9.97 -10.98
CA SER A 25 -18.33 10.62 -12.25
C SER A 25 -18.01 9.77 -13.48
N GLY A 26 -17.56 8.52 -13.30
CA GLY A 26 -17.28 7.57 -14.38
C GLY A 26 -15.84 7.54 -14.86
N GLN A 27 -14.92 8.30 -14.26
CA GLN A 27 -13.49 8.18 -14.60
C GLN A 27 -12.95 6.84 -14.11
N ARG A 28 -11.95 6.32 -14.82
CA ARG A 28 -11.30 5.04 -14.52
C ARG A 28 -9.78 5.21 -14.62
N PRO A 29 -8.99 4.30 -13.99
CA PRO A 29 -7.54 4.35 -14.07
C PRO A 29 -7.05 4.47 -15.51
N LYS A 30 -6.17 5.44 -15.76
CA LYS A 30 -5.48 5.62 -17.05
C LYS A 30 -4.18 4.81 -17.08
N GLU A 31 -3.54 4.66 -15.92
CA GLU A 31 -2.27 3.95 -15.74
C GLU A 31 -2.47 2.53 -15.17
N GLY A 32 -3.52 1.86 -15.63
CA GLY A 32 -3.83 0.50 -15.26
C GLY A 32 -4.88 -0.15 -16.16
N TRP A 33 -5.04 -1.46 -16.00
CA TRP A 33 -6.00 -2.29 -16.69
C TRP A 33 -6.49 -3.39 -15.77
N VAL A 34 -7.80 -3.55 -15.69
CA VAL A 34 -8.45 -4.68 -15.01
C VAL A 34 -9.17 -5.52 -16.03
N ASN A 35 -8.99 -6.84 -15.96
CA ASN A 35 -9.63 -7.77 -16.88
C ASN A 35 -11.16 -7.76 -16.69
N PRO A 36 -11.96 -7.43 -17.72
CA PRO A 36 -13.41 -7.38 -17.59
C PRO A 36 -14.05 -8.72 -17.18
N ARG A 37 -13.41 -9.85 -17.52
CA ARG A 37 -13.88 -11.18 -17.07
C ARG A 37 -13.71 -11.35 -15.56
N ALA A 38 -12.63 -10.81 -15.00
CA ALA A 38 -12.39 -10.85 -13.57
C ALA A 38 -13.42 -9.98 -12.82
N THR A 39 -13.76 -8.80 -13.34
CA THR A 39 -14.81 -7.93 -12.76
C THR A 39 -16.18 -8.60 -12.78
N LYS A 40 -16.55 -9.26 -13.90
CA LYS A 40 -17.79 -10.05 -13.98
C LYS A 40 -17.80 -11.22 -13.00
N LEU A 41 -16.67 -11.89 -12.83
CA LEU A 41 -16.55 -12.98 -11.87
C LEU A 41 -16.70 -12.48 -10.44
N LEU A 42 -16.02 -11.37 -10.08
CA LEU A 42 -16.13 -10.75 -8.76
C LEU A 42 -17.59 -10.42 -8.41
N ALA A 43 -18.33 -9.79 -9.34
CA ALA A 43 -19.74 -9.48 -9.15
C ALA A 43 -20.61 -10.75 -9.00
N ARG A 44 -20.33 -11.79 -9.80
CA ARG A 44 -21.07 -13.07 -9.75
C ARG A 44 -20.84 -13.84 -8.44
N LEU A 45 -19.66 -13.73 -7.84
CA LEU A 45 -19.34 -14.40 -6.58
C LEU A 45 -20.12 -13.82 -5.39
N GLY A 46 -20.75 -12.65 -5.53
CA GLY A 46 -21.69 -12.10 -4.55
C GLY A 46 -21.05 -11.69 -3.21
N GLY A 47 -19.73 -11.46 -3.19
CA GLY A 47 -19.02 -11.04 -1.99
C GLY A 47 -19.17 -9.55 -1.69
N ASN A 48 -18.76 -9.13 -0.49
CA ASN A 48 -18.83 -7.72 -0.04
C ASN A 48 -17.79 -6.78 -0.68
N ARG A 49 -16.95 -7.29 -1.59
CA ARG A 49 -15.86 -6.56 -2.20
C ARG A 49 -16.38 -5.72 -3.38
N PRO A 50 -16.15 -4.40 -3.41
CA PRO A 50 -16.66 -3.52 -4.46
C PRO A 50 -15.85 -3.60 -5.77
N SER A 51 -14.54 -3.82 -5.68
CA SER A 51 -13.58 -3.74 -6.78
C SER A 51 -12.33 -4.57 -6.43
N PHE A 52 -11.40 -4.72 -7.37
CA PHE A 52 -10.10 -5.33 -7.07
C PHE A 52 -9.30 -4.46 -6.10
N GLY A 53 -9.06 -3.20 -6.46
CA GLY A 53 -8.46 -2.18 -5.61
C GLY A 53 -9.22 -0.86 -5.65
N TRP A 54 -8.74 0.12 -4.89
CA TRP A 54 -9.47 1.36 -4.63
C TRP A 54 -9.72 2.14 -5.93
N ASN A 55 -10.96 2.54 -6.17
CA ASN A 55 -11.42 3.19 -7.42
C ASN A 55 -11.03 2.43 -8.69
N ASP A 56 -11.21 1.10 -8.69
CA ASP A 56 -10.89 0.19 -9.81
C ASP A 56 -9.40 0.01 -10.14
N ARG A 57 -8.49 0.46 -9.27
CA ARG A 57 -7.06 0.12 -9.36
C ARG A 57 -6.81 -1.37 -9.11
N ALA A 58 -5.61 -1.86 -9.42
CA ALA A 58 -5.18 -3.22 -9.12
C ALA A 58 -4.65 -3.31 -7.68
N ASN A 59 -5.26 -4.16 -6.85
CA ASN A 59 -4.81 -4.38 -5.47
C ASN A 59 -3.63 -5.35 -5.37
N GLY A 60 -2.87 -5.22 -4.27
CA GLY A 60 -1.72 -6.07 -3.95
C GLY A 60 -2.07 -7.47 -3.45
N ALA A 61 -1.03 -8.28 -3.28
CA ALA A 61 -1.09 -9.70 -2.90
C ALA A 61 -1.78 -9.99 -1.54
N ALA A 62 -1.93 -8.98 -0.67
CA ALA A 62 -2.68 -9.09 0.58
C ALA A 62 -4.22 -9.03 0.37
N ASP A 63 -4.66 -8.95 -0.88
CA ASP A 63 -6.06 -8.91 -1.31
C ASP A 63 -6.92 -7.80 -0.65
N ASN A 64 -6.31 -6.66 -0.31
CA ASN A 64 -7.02 -5.55 0.31
C ASN A 64 -7.53 -4.52 -0.72
N PHE A 65 -8.85 -4.41 -0.87
CA PHE A 65 -9.47 -3.54 -1.89
C PHE A 65 -9.30 -2.04 -1.61
N ILE A 66 -8.94 -1.64 -0.38
CA ILE A 66 -8.71 -0.22 -0.05
C ILE A 66 -7.32 0.26 -0.49
N THR A 67 -6.53 -0.61 -1.12
CA THR A 67 -5.16 -0.34 -1.58
C THR A 67 -5.02 -0.62 -3.07
N SER A 68 -3.91 -0.16 -3.65
CA SER A 68 -3.34 -0.69 -4.90
C SER A 68 -1.98 -1.34 -4.61
N CYS A 69 -1.46 -2.13 -5.56
CA CYS A 69 -0.07 -2.64 -5.48
C CYS A 69 0.91 -1.48 -5.27
N LEU A 70 0.82 -0.45 -6.11
CA LEU A 70 1.74 0.68 -6.07
C LEU A 70 1.54 1.52 -4.80
N SER A 71 0.31 1.70 -4.30
CA SER A 71 0.06 2.46 -3.07
C SER A 71 0.70 1.77 -1.86
N CYS A 72 0.46 0.47 -1.71
CA CYS A 72 0.99 -0.34 -0.62
C CYS A 72 2.52 -0.39 -0.65
N HIS A 73 3.09 -0.64 -1.83
CA HIS A 73 4.54 -0.71 -1.97
C HIS A 73 5.22 0.67 -1.88
N SER A 74 4.55 1.77 -2.23
CA SER A 74 5.11 3.12 -2.06
C SER A 74 5.39 3.47 -0.59
N CYS A 75 4.73 2.78 0.34
CA CYS A 75 4.96 2.89 1.78
C CYS A 75 6.20 2.14 2.28
N ALA A 76 6.96 1.48 1.40
CA ALA A 76 8.18 0.76 1.76
C ALA A 76 9.29 1.74 2.19
N GLU A 77 9.37 1.99 3.49
CA GLU A 77 10.33 2.92 4.08
C GLU A 77 10.74 2.52 5.50
N ARG A 78 11.90 3.01 5.92
CA ARG A 78 12.34 2.95 7.31
C ARG A 78 12.19 4.35 7.93
N PRO A 79 11.39 4.50 9.01
CA PRO A 79 11.23 5.79 9.68
C PRO A 79 12.55 6.26 10.33
N MET A 80 12.72 7.58 10.43
CA MET A 80 13.79 8.14 11.25
C MET A 80 13.45 8.05 12.75
N PRO A 81 14.44 8.12 13.65
CA PRO A 81 14.18 8.19 15.09
C PRO A 81 13.16 9.29 15.43
N GLY A 82 12.10 8.91 16.15
CA GLY A 82 10.99 9.81 16.51
C GLY A 82 9.87 9.91 15.47
N GLN A 83 10.02 9.33 14.28
CA GLN A 83 8.92 9.19 13.32
C GLN A 83 8.13 7.90 13.58
N LYS A 84 6.82 7.96 13.36
CA LYS A 84 5.97 6.77 13.35
C LYS A 84 6.10 6.05 12.01
N PRO A 85 6.11 4.71 11.98
CA PRO A 85 5.97 3.96 10.74
C PRO A 85 4.67 4.36 10.02
N VAL A 86 4.71 4.38 8.69
CA VAL A 86 3.52 4.58 7.87
C VAL A 86 2.73 3.27 7.75
N ASP A 87 1.40 3.35 7.80
CA ASP A 87 0.54 2.23 7.44
C ASP A 87 0.58 1.98 5.93
N ILE A 88 0.67 0.70 5.54
CA ILE A 88 0.67 0.30 4.11
C ILE A 88 -0.70 0.45 3.42
N ALA A 89 -1.73 0.80 4.19
CA ALA A 89 -3.07 1.06 3.72
C ALA A 89 -3.54 2.46 4.17
N PRO A 90 -4.39 3.14 3.38
CA PRO A 90 -5.03 4.37 3.82
C PRO A 90 -5.97 4.11 5.00
N PRO A 91 -6.43 5.16 5.70
CA PRO A 91 -7.43 5.04 6.74
C PRO A 91 -8.67 4.26 6.25
N PRO A 92 -9.29 3.43 7.12
CA PRO A 92 -10.45 2.65 6.73
C PRO A 92 -11.59 3.51 6.18
N PRO A 93 -12.18 3.15 5.04
CA PRO A 93 -13.33 3.87 4.49
C PRO A 93 -14.62 3.54 5.26
N ILE A 94 -15.64 4.36 5.08
CA ILE A 94 -16.99 4.10 5.58
C ILE A 94 -17.74 3.25 4.55
N LYS A 95 -18.38 2.17 5.02
CA LYS A 95 -19.29 1.36 4.20
C LYS A 95 -20.64 2.06 4.07
N VAL A 96 -21.10 2.28 2.85
CA VAL A 96 -22.40 2.87 2.53
C VAL A 96 -23.18 1.84 1.70
N GLY A 97 -24.17 1.18 2.29
CA GLY A 97 -24.90 0.08 1.64
C GLY A 97 -24.07 -1.21 1.53
N GLN A 98 -24.38 -2.07 0.56
CA GLN A 98 -23.81 -3.43 0.51
C GLN A 98 -22.42 -3.49 -0.13
N HIS A 99 -22.21 -2.78 -1.25
CA HIS A 99 -21.00 -2.84 -2.08
C HIS A 99 -20.42 -1.44 -2.41
N LYS A 100 -20.64 -0.44 -1.55
CA LYS A 100 -20.06 0.88 -1.72
C LYS A 100 -19.30 1.29 -0.45
N TYR A 101 -18.12 1.84 -0.65
CA TYR A 101 -17.25 2.36 0.39
C TYR A 101 -16.80 3.74 -0.06
N ILE A 102 -16.77 4.69 0.88
CA ILE A 102 -16.33 6.06 0.64
C ILE A 102 -15.24 6.43 1.64
N PRO A 103 -14.26 7.26 1.24
CA PRO A 103 -13.24 7.72 2.17
C PRO A 103 -13.87 8.65 3.21
N ILE A 104 -13.35 8.65 4.44
CA ILE A 104 -13.71 9.66 5.45
C ILE A 104 -13.20 11.03 5.01
N ASP A 105 -11.97 11.06 4.50
CA ASP A 105 -11.31 12.22 3.92
C ASP A 105 -10.57 11.74 2.67
N ASP A 106 -11.06 12.15 1.50
CA ASP A 106 -10.53 11.69 0.22
C ASP A 106 -9.12 12.25 -0.03
N ALA A 107 -8.80 13.46 0.44
CA ALA A 107 -7.45 14.00 0.30
C ALA A 107 -6.45 13.19 1.14
N VAL A 108 -6.85 12.77 2.34
CA VAL A 108 -6.04 11.89 3.18
C VAL A 108 -5.89 10.51 2.53
N THR A 109 -6.97 9.91 2.01
CA THR A 109 -6.89 8.62 1.30
C THR A 109 -6.01 8.71 0.06
N MET A 110 -6.18 9.75 -0.75
CA MET A 110 -5.43 9.98 -1.99
C MET A 110 -3.95 10.27 -1.77
N ARG A 111 -3.53 10.57 -0.53
CA ARG A 111 -2.12 10.52 -0.14
C ARG A 111 -1.50 9.19 -0.56
N TRP A 112 -2.13 8.04 -0.28
CA TRP A 112 -1.58 6.72 -0.64
C TRP A 112 -1.49 6.47 -2.15
N PHE A 113 -2.26 7.21 -2.95
CA PHE A 113 -2.31 7.08 -4.41
C PHE A 113 -1.52 8.17 -5.14
N ARG A 114 -0.56 8.82 -4.47
CA ARG A 114 0.41 9.67 -5.16
C ARG A 114 1.48 8.83 -5.86
N ASN A 115 2.05 9.39 -6.92
CA ASN A 115 3.23 8.83 -7.55
C ASN A 115 4.46 9.24 -6.74
N ILE A 116 5.21 8.26 -6.22
CA ILE A 116 6.45 8.46 -5.47
C ILE A 116 7.58 7.85 -6.27
N PRO A 117 8.60 8.59 -6.71
CA PRO A 117 9.70 8.01 -7.49
C PRO A 117 10.50 6.96 -6.70
N ALA A 118 11.17 6.05 -7.40
CA ALA A 118 12.19 5.20 -6.79
C ALA A 118 13.24 6.05 -6.04
N GLY A 119 13.75 5.53 -4.94
CA GLY A 119 14.69 6.19 -4.03
C GLY A 119 14.06 7.26 -3.14
N LYS A 120 12.74 7.50 -3.24
CA LYS A 120 12.03 8.45 -2.37
C LYS A 120 11.17 7.71 -1.36
N PRO A 121 11.18 8.12 -0.08
CA PRO A 121 10.31 7.56 0.94
C PRO A 121 8.88 8.09 0.78
N PHE A 122 7.94 7.43 1.43
CA PHE A 122 6.58 7.94 1.58
C PHE A 122 6.55 9.16 2.50
N THR A 123 7.16 9.04 3.67
CA THR A 123 7.27 10.08 4.69
C THR A 123 8.52 10.91 4.44
N PRO A 124 8.40 12.25 4.34
CA PRO A 124 9.57 13.11 4.20
C PRO A 124 10.61 12.86 5.29
N GLY A 125 11.86 12.69 4.88
CA GLY A 125 13.00 12.44 5.77
C GLY A 125 13.24 10.98 6.16
N ALA A 126 12.31 10.06 5.88
CA ALA A 126 12.54 8.62 6.07
C ALA A 126 13.53 8.06 5.02
N PHE A 127 13.97 6.82 5.21
CA PHE A 127 14.78 6.10 4.21
C PHE A 127 13.87 5.28 3.31
N SER A 128 14.01 5.43 1.98
CA SER A 128 13.29 4.60 1.02
C SER A 128 13.81 3.17 1.03
N ALA A 129 12.91 2.21 0.90
CA ALA A 129 13.24 0.81 0.62
C ALA A 129 12.88 0.42 -0.82
N ASP A 130 12.76 1.38 -1.74
CA ASP A 130 12.56 1.14 -3.19
C ASP A 130 11.42 0.16 -3.51
N TYR A 131 10.24 0.40 -2.91
CA TYR A 131 9.07 -0.46 -3.04
C TYR A 131 9.21 -1.87 -2.46
N ASN A 132 10.32 -2.19 -1.79
CA ASN A 132 10.56 -3.51 -1.22
C ASN A 132 10.01 -3.62 0.21
N LEU A 133 8.76 -4.06 0.32
CA LEU A 133 8.10 -4.29 1.61
C LEU A 133 8.83 -5.32 2.49
N ARG A 134 9.58 -6.27 1.90
CA ARG A 134 10.35 -7.25 2.69
C ARG A 134 11.55 -6.58 3.36
N VAL A 135 12.23 -5.69 2.65
CA VAL A 135 13.33 -4.90 3.21
C VAL A 135 12.80 -3.98 4.31
N MET A 136 11.69 -3.27 4.07
CA MET A 136 11.00 -2.47 5.09
C MET A 136 10.72 -3.29 6.36
N MET A 137 10.04 -4.43 6.22
CA MET A 137 9.67 -5.28 7.36
C MET A 137 10.91 -5.81 8.11
N GLY A 138 11.95 -6.23 7.38
CA GLY A 138 13.22 -6.66 7.97
C GLY A 138 13.89 -5.56 8.78
N TRP A 139 13.91 -4.33 8.24
CA TRP A 139 14.48 -3.17 8.92
C TRP A 139 13.71 -2.83 10.20
N ASN A 140 12.39 -2.71 10.11
CA ASN A 140 11.54 -2.36 11.25
C ASN A 140 11.64 -3.41 12.37
N ASN A 141 11.67 -4.71 12.01
CA ASN A 141 11.86 -5.78 12.99
C ASN A 141 13.23 -5.72 13.67
N TYR A 142 14.29 -5.41 12.92
CA TYR A 142 15.63 -5.26 13.48
C TYR A 142 15.71 -4.07 14.44
N GLU A 143 15.13 -2.92 14.06
CA GLU A 143 15.11 -1.74 14.92
C GLU A 143 14.34 -1.96 16.21
N GLN A 144 13.16 -2.60 16.13
CA GLN A 144 12.40 -2.99 17.31
C GLN A 144 13.21 -3.91 18.22
N TRP A 145 13.88 -4.93 17.65
CA TRP A 145 14.76 -5.81 18.42
C TRP A 145 15.89 -5.05 19.10
N VAL A 146 16.53 -4.10 18.41
CA VAL A 146 17.59 -3.26 19.00
C VAL A 146 17.03 -2.44 20.16
N GLU A 147 15.84 -1.85 20.04
CA GLU A 147 15.21 -1.07 21.10
C GLU A 147 14.89 -1.94 22.32
N ASP A 148 14.23 -3.08 22.11
CA ASP A 148 13.88 -4.04 23.16
C ASP A 148 15.11 -4.58 23.90
N ASN A 149 16.23 -4.78 23.19
CA ASN A 149 17.45 -5.36 23.76
C ASN A 149 18.44 -4.31 24.29
N ARG A 150 18.38 -3.06 23.81
CA ARG A 150 19.07 -1.92 24.45
C ARG A 150 18.47 -1.65 25.83
N GLN A 151 17.14 -1.64 25.93
CA GLN A 151 16.45 -1.44 27.21
C GLN A 151 16.74 -2.56 28.23
N ARG A 152 17.05 -3.77 27.76
CA ARG A 152 17.44 -4.92 28.60
C ARG A 152 18.94 -5.00 28.91
N GLY A 153 19.75 -4.03 28.48
CA GLY A 153 21.20 -4.02 28.72
C GLY A 153 22.01 -5.09 27.96
N ILE A 154 21.37 -5.87 27.09
CA ILE A 154 21.99 -7.00 26.36
C ILE A 154 22.99 -6.49 25.30
N LEU A 155 22.78 -5.28 24.78
CA LEU A 155 23.65 -4.65 23.79
C LEU A 155 24.79 -3.81 24.40
N GLY A 156 24.96 -3.82 25.73
CA GLY A 156 25.92 -2.98 26.46
C GLY A 156 27.42 -3.27 26.23
N SER A 157 27.81 -4.30 25.49
CA SER A 157 29.22 -4.69 25.33
C SER A 157 29.74 -4.84 23.89
N PHE A 158 28.92 -4.70 22.85
CA PHE A 158 29.37 -4.92 21.46
C PHE A 158 29.95 -3.69 20.75
N GLY A 159 30.27 -2.60 21.47
CA GLY A 159 30.70 -1.32 20.88
C GLY A 159 31.99 -0.70 21.41
N LYS A 160 32.72 -1.35 22.32
CA LYS A 160 34.03 -0.87 22.81
C LYS A 160 35.16 -1.79 22.36
N ALA A 161 35.43 -1.86 21.07
CA ALA A 161 36.74 -2.27 20.55
C ALA A 161 36.76 -2.05 19.04
N ILE A 162 37.02 -0.82 18.58
CA ILE A 162 38.08 -0.50 17.62
C ILE A 162 38.32 1.02 17.67
N SER A 163 39.42 1.43 18.30
CA SER A 163 40.09 2.72 18.12
C SER A 163 41.55 2.44 17.88
#